data_AF-A0A9E5HLC5-F1
#
_entry.id   AF-A0A9E5HLC5-F1
#
_cell.length_a   1.000
_cell.length_b   1.000
_cell.length_c   1.000
_cell.angle_alpha   90.00
_cell.angle_beta   90.00
_cell.angle_gamma   90.00
#
_symmetry.space_group_name_H-M   'P 1'
#
loop_
_entity.id
_entity.type
_entity.pdbx_description
1 polymer ?
#
loop_
_entity_poly.entity_id
_entity_poly.type
_entity_poly.pdbx_seq_one_letter_code
_entity_poly.pdbx_strand_id
1 'polypeptide(L)'
;PNENVFLEEVARIFGVQSRDFVNMRSRFVPDENPDPYCILGIEPTADAETVRQAWRALVREYHPDRMIARGVPEEAMKLAEKRLIQANWAYEEILNTHR
;
A
#
# COMPACT_ATOMS: atom_id res chain seq x y z
N PRO A 1 11.71 -22.95 -12.28
CA PRO A 1 10.32 -22.92 -12.77
C PRO A 1 9.25 -22.43 -11.76
N ASN A 2 9.54 -22.37 -10.45
CA ASN A 2 8.54 -21.98 -9.42
C ASN A 2 8.49 -20.48 -9.09
N GLU A 3 9.41 -19.67 -9.63
CA GLU A 3 9.51 -18.25 -9.29
C GLU A 3 8.37 -17.41 -9.90
N ASN A 4 7.92 -17.77 -11.10
CA ASN A 4 6.85 -17.05 -11.79
C ASN A 4 5.49 -17.24 -11.12
N VAL A 5 5.18 -18.45 -10.63
CA VAL A 5 3.92 -18.73 -9.92
C VAL A 5 3.86 -17.95 -8.61
N PHE A 6 4.99 -17.82 -7.92
CA PHE A 6 5.11 -17.02 -6.70
C PHE A 6 4.88 -15.52 -6.99
N LEU A 7 5.50 -14.98 -8.04
CA LEU A 7 5.33 -13.58 -8.45
C LEU A 7 3.90 -13.29 -8.93
N GLU A 8 3.24 -14.23 -9.59
CA GLU A 8 1.85 -14.11 -10.04
C GLU A 8 0.85 -14.19 -8.88
N GLU A 9 1.07 -15.08 -7.91
CA GLU A 9 0.27 -15.16 -6.67
C GLU A 9 0.43 -13.89 -5.84
N VAL A 10 1.65 -13.39 -5.69
CA VAL A 10 1.91 -12.11 -5.01
C VAL A 10 1.27 -10.95 -5.79
N ALA A 11 1.40 -10.88 -7.12
CA ALA A 11 0.76 -9.83 -7.89
C ALA A 11 -0.79 -9.86 -7.81
N ARG A 12 -1.38 -11.07 -7.74
CA ARG A 12 -2.83 -11.26 -7.60
C ARG A 12 -3.32 -10.93 -6.18
N ILE A 13 -2.60 -11.36 -5.15
CA ILE A 13 -2.97 -11.14 -3.74
C ILE A 13 -2.82 -9.65 -3.37
N PHE A 14 -1.78 -9.00 -3.89
CA PHE A 14 -1.45 -7.60 -3.63
C PHE A 14 -2.14 -6.64 -4.61
N GLY A 15 -3.02 -7.16 -5.48
CA GLY A 15 -3.91 -6.36 -6.31
C GLY A 15 -3.19 -5.29 -7.12
N VAL A 16 -1.96 -5.57 -7.60
CA VAL A 16 -1.17 -4.61 -8.38
C VAL A 16 -1.81 -4.49 -9.77
N GLN A 17 -2.96 -3.84 -9.82
CA GLN A 17 -3.56 -3.36 -11.05
C GLN A 17 -2.59 -2.35 -11.61
N SER A 18 -1.92 -2.71 -12.70
CA SER A 18 -1.01 -1.85 -13.47
C SER A 18 -1.72 -0.63 -14.10
N ARG A 19 -2.89 -0.23 -13.60
CA ARG A 19 -3.73 0.85 -14.13
C ARG A 19 -3.73 2.12 -13.29
N ASP A 20 -3.29 2.08 -12.03
CA ASP A 20 -3.14 3.30 -11.23
C ASP A 20 -1.80 4.04 -11.47
N PHE A 21 -0.92 3.46 -12.27
CA PHE A 21 0.35 4.10 -12.64
C PHE A 21 0.20 5.30 -13.62
N VAL A 22 -0.98 5.56 -14.18
CA VAL A 22 -1.15 6.58 -15.24
C VAL A 22 -1.47 7.98 -14.69
N ASN A 23 -1.83 8.12 -13.40
CA ASN A 23 -2.03 9.44 -12.80
C ASN A 23 -0.78 10.04 -12.11
N MET A 24 0.40 9.40 -12.25
CA MET A 24 1.70 10.00 -11.91
C MET A 24 2.15 11.01 -12.98
N ARG A 25 1.34 12.05 -13.21
CA ARG A 25 1.64 13.12 -14.16
C ARG A 25 1.58 14.50 -13.51
N SER A 26 2.14 14.67 -12.32
CA SER A 26 2.72 15.96 -11.96
C SER A 26 3.65 15.87 -10.76
N ARG A 27 4.85 16.43 -10.93
CA ARG A 27 5.88 16.73 -9.91
C ARG A 27 6.76 15.56 -9.48
N PHE A 28 7.62 15.17 -10.42
CA PHE A 28 8.97 14.72 -10.11
C PHE A 28 9.70 15.82 -9.32
N VAL A 29 9.77 15.69 -8.00
CA VAL A 29 10.90 16.21 -7.22
C VAL A 29 11.76 14.99 -6.86
N PRO A 30 12.99 14.87 -7.38
CA PRO A 30 13.77 13.63 -7.32
C PRO A 30 14.40 13.33 -5.94
N ASP A 31 14.04 14.04 -4.87
CA ASP A 31 14.69 13.92 -3.55
C ASP A 31 13.71 13.80 -2.37
N GLU A 32 12.40 13.67 -2.62
CA GLU A 32 11.41 13.68 -1.55
C GLU A 32 10.81 12.28 -1.33
N ASN A 33 10.65 11.93 -0.05
CA ASN A 33 10.01 10.69 0.41
C ASN A 33 8.75 10.35 -0.42
N PRO A 34 8.44 9.07 -0.64
CA PRO A 34 7.26 8.66 -1.39
C PRO A 34 6.00 9.35 -0.83
N ASP A 35 5.22 9.96 -1.73
CA ASP A 35 4.03 10.72 -1.34
C ASP A 35 3.06 9.83 -0.52
N PRO A 36 2.66 10.25 0.69
CA PRO A 36 1.90 9.41 1.59
C PRO A 36 0.47 9.16 1.06
N TYR A 37 -0.12 10.07 0.28
CA TYR A 37 -1.41 9.85 -0.36
C TYR A 37 -1.30 8.79 -1.44
N CYS A 38 -0.20 8.79 -2.20
CA CYS A 38 0.10 7.75 -3.17
C CYS A 38 0.27 6.37 -2.51
N ILE A 39 0.86 6.30 -1.31
CA ILE A 39 0.99 5.03 -0.56
C ILE A 39 -0.37 4.52 -0.11
N LEU A 40 -1.26 5.40 0.34
CA LEU A 40 -2.63 5.04 0.71
C LEU A 40 -3.54 4.80 -0.51
N GLY A 41 -3.08 5.12 -1.72
CA GLY A 41 -3.85 4.98 -2.96
C GLY A 41 -5.01 5.97 -3.07
N ILE A 42 -4.87 7.16 -2.48
CA ILE A 42 -5.89 8.22 -2.45
C ILE A 42 -5.35 9.52 -3.05
N GLU A 43 -6.25 10.43 -3.39
CA GLU A 43 -5.86 11.77 -3.84
C GLU A 43 -5.35 12.64 -2.67
N PRO A 44 -4.40 13.57 -2.91
CA PRO A 44 -3.92 14.51 -1.90
C PRO A 44 -5.00 15.50 -1.42
N THR A 45 -6.12 15.57 -2.13
CA THR A 45 -7.30 16.36 -1.77
C THR A 45 -8.31 15.57 -0.93
N ALA A 46 -8.02 14.31 -0.59
CA ALA A 46 -8.90 13.47 0.21
C ALA A 46 -9.07 14.01 1.63
N ASP A 47 -10.30 13.97 2.14
CA ASP A 47 -10.61 14.33 3.52
C ASP A 47 -10.09 13.30 4.54
N ALA A 48 -9.96 13.73 5.79
CA ALA A 48 -9.44 12.89 6.88
C ALA A 48 -10.29 11.63 7.16
N GLU A 49 -11.54 11.59 6.71
CA GLU A 49 -12.35 10.38 6.77
C GLU A 49 -11.93 9.38 5.69
N THR A 50 -11.79 9.84 4.45
CA THR A 50 -11.27 9.06 3.32
C THR A 50 -9.87 8.50 3.60
N VAL A 51 -8.98 9.32 4.17
CA VAL A 51 -7.63 8.89 4.61
C VAL A 51 -7.71 7.74 5.62
N ARG A 52 -8.58 7.86 6.63
CA ARG A 52 -8.79 6.80 7.64
C ARG A 52 -9.39 5.53 7.04
N GLN A 53 -10.32 5.67 6.09
CA GLN A 53 -10.94 4.52 5.43
C GLN A 53 -9.92 3.76 4.58
N ALA A 54 -9.11 4.47 3.79
CA ALA A 54 -8.06 3.88 2.96
C ALA A 54 -6.99 3.15 3.81
N TRP A 55 -6.52 3.80 4.88
CA TRP A 55 -5.60 3.16 5.82
C TRP A 55 -6.17 1.88 6.43
N ARG A 56 -7.43 1.89 6.91
CA ARG A 56 -8.07 0.68 7.45
C ARG A 56 -8.24 -0.42 6.40
N ALA A 57 -8.53 -0.06 5.15
CA ALA A 57 -8.64 -1.02 4.06
C ALA A 57 -7.30 -1.73 3.83
N LEU A 58 -6.20 -0.98 3.76
CA LEU A 58 -4.85 -1.53 3.62
C LEU A 58 -4.45 -2.39 4.81
N VAL A 59 -4.69 -1.95 6.04
CA VAL A 59 -4.41 -2.74 7.24
C VAL A 59 -5.18 -4.06 7.21
N ARG A 60 -6.46 -4.05 6.82
CA ARG A 60 -7.28 -5.27 6.71
C ARG A 60 -6.84 -6.18 5.56
N GLU A 61 -6.32 -5.61 4.49
CA GLU A 61 -5.80 -6.35 3.35
C GLU A 61 -4.51 -7.07 3.72
N TYR A 62 -3.54 -6.34 4.29
CA TYR A 62 -2.21 -6.82 4.62
C TYR A 62 -2.07 -7.38 6.04
N HIS A 63 -3.19 -7.54 6.77
CA HIS A 63 -3.14 -8.04 8.14
C HIS A 63 -2.51 -9.45 8.19
N PRO A 64 -1.56 -9.71 9.11
CA PRO A 64 -0.88 -11.00 9.19
C PRO A 64 -1.87 -12.16 9.41
N ASP A 65 -2.90 -11.96 10.23
CA ASP A 65 -3.95 -12.99 10.44
C ASP A 65 -4.64 -13.40 9.13
N ARG A 66 -4.91 -12.44 8.24
CA ARG A 66 -5.58 -12.70 6.96
C ARG A 66 -4.64 -13.34 5.95
N MET A 67 -3.37 -12.97 6.00
CA MET A 67 -2.32 -13.57 5.18
C MET A 67 -2.04 -15.02 5.60
N ILE A 68 -1.95 -15.29 6.91
CA ILE A 68 -1.84 -16.65 7.47
C ILE A 68 -3.06 -17.49 7.10
N ALA A 69 -4.27 -16.94 7.22
CA ALA A 69 -5.51 -17.64 6.85
C ALA A 69 -5.58 -18.00 5.35
N ARG A 70 -4.89 -17.24 4.48
CA ARG A 70 -4.77 -17.53 3.04
C ARG A 70 -3.64 -18.50 2.71
N GLY A 71 -2.83 -18.89 3.70
CA GLY A 71 -1.69 -19.78 3.49
C GLY A 71 -0.60 -19.15 2.62
N VAL A 72 -0.43 -17.81 2.69
CA VAL A 72 0.58 -17.14 1.86
C VAL A 72 1.99 -17.50 2.33
N PRO A 73 2.96 -17.61 1.42
CA PRO A 73 4.35 -17.92 1.76
C PRO A 73 5.00 -16.83 2.64
N GLU A 74 6.04 -17.19 3.38
CA GLU A 74 6.76 -16.28 4.30
C GLU A 74 7.30 -15.01 3.62
N GLU A 75 7.70 -15.11 2.35
CA GLU A 75 8.15 -13.94 1.59
C GLU A 75 7.01 -12.97 1.29
N ALA A 76 5.79 -13.48 1.02
CA ALA A 76 4.60 -12.65 0.88
C ALA A 76 4.19 -12.02 2.23
N MET A 77 4.37 -12.74 3.34
CA MET A 77 4.18 -12.17 4.69
C MET A 77 5.10 -10.97 4.93
N LYS A 78 6.39 -11.08 4.59
CA LYS A 78 7.36 -9.97 4.71
C LYS A 78 6.99 -8.78 3.82
N LEU A 79 6.47 -9.03 2.62
CA LEU A 79 6.01 -7.96 1.74
C LEU A 79 4.77 -7.26 2.30
N ALA A 80 3.81 -8.02 2.83
CA ALA A 80 2.61 -7.49 3.49
C ALA A 80 2.99 -6.65 4.73
N GLU A 81 3.91 -7.13 5.55
CA GLU A 81 4.44 -6.38 6.69
C GLU A 81 5.05 -5.03 6.26
N LYS A 82 5.92 -5.05 5.24
CA LYS A 82 6.49 -3.81 4.68
C LYS A 82 5.42 -2.84 4.21
N ARG A 83 4.38 -3.33 3.53
CA ARG A 83 3.25 -2.50 3.07
C ARG A 83 2.46 -1.91 4.24
N LEU A 84 2.26 -2.69 5.30
CA LEU A 84 1.55 -2.24 6.49
C LEU A 84 2.34 -1.16 7.24
N ILE A 85 3.66 -1.29 7.32
CA ILE A 85 4.56 -0.25 7.85
C ILE A 85 4.47 1.03 7.01
N GLN A 86 4.51 0.92 5.68
CA GLN A 86 4.38 2.06 4.78
C GLN A 86 3.01 2.75 4.92
N ALA A 87 1.92 1.98 5.03
CA ALA A 87 0.58 2.51 5.22
C ALA A 87 0.43 3.26 6.55
N ASN A 88 1.02 2.73 7.64
CA ASN A 88 1.03 3.42 8.93
C ASN A 88 1.82 4.73 8.85
N TRP A 89 3.03 4.69 8.30
CA TRP A 89 3.85 5.89 8.11
C TRP A 89 3.10 6.95 7.30
N ALA A 90 2.50 6.57 6.17
CA ALA A 90 1.75 7.47 5.32
C ALA A 90 0.55 8.10 6.04
N TYR A 91 -0.20 7.30 6.79
CA TYR A 91 -1.32 7.77 7.59
C TYR A 91 -0.87 8.78 8.65
N GLU A 92 0.23 8.51 9.36
CA GLU A 92 0.79 9.43 10.35
C GLU A 92 1.33 10.73 9.71
N GLU A 93 2.00 10.64 8.56
CA GLU A 93 2.53 11.79 7.83
C GLU A 93 1.41 12.73 7.36
N ILE A 94 0.32 12.17 6.82
CA ILE A 94 -0.87 12.94 6.43
C ILE A 94 -1.48 13.61 7.66
N LEU A 95 -1.69 12.86 8.74
CA LEU A 95 -2.24 13.43 9.98
C LEU A 95 -1.38 14.55 10.57
N ASN A 96 -0.06 14.44 10.52
CA ASN A 96 0.86 15.47 11.00
C ASN A 96 0.85 16.71 10.09
N THR A 97 0.70 16.53 8.78
CA THR A 97 0.64 17.64 7.81
C THR A 97 -0.63 18.47 7.96
N HIS A 98 -1.75 17.85 8.35
CA HIS A 98 -3.04 18.54 8.58
C HIS A 98 -3.21 19.12 9.99
N ARG A 99 -2.14 19.19 10.79
CA ARG A 99 -2.18 19.59 12.20
C ARG A 99 -1.84 21.06 12.44
#